data_AF-A0A814UKV0-F1
#
_entry.id   AF-A0A814UKV0-F1
#
_cell.length_a   1.000
_cell.length_b   1.000
_cell.length_c   1.000
_cell.angle_alpha   90.00
_cell.angle_beta   90.00
_cell.angle_gamma   90.00
#
_symmetry.space_group_name_H-M   'P 1'
#
loop_
_entity.id
_entity.type
_entity.pdbx_description
1 polymer ?
#
loop_
_entity_poly.entity_id
_entity_poly.type
_entity_poly.pdbx_seq_one_letter_code
_entity_poly.pdbx_strand_id
1 'polypeptide(L)'
;MNAVYRRRLMSTMAQRCSLWIAAIFCTILLGALVAAIAMMTFIKDSTTSTSTTTTTTQTQGNITNTTVTSSKIYYCGGISNFTRWNLYSSNGLYMNIDTTTCSFNSTPLYFTSMGGNDEQWFLAGYTAIYAATKVSFTIYMISSNQSNNVLMLSSSYADQWNVNWLGITY
;
A
#
# COMPACT_ATOMS: atom_id res chain seq x y z
N MET A 1 -11.74 38.79 -56.72
CA MET A 1 -11.92 37.47 -56.05
C MET A 1 -12.79 37.66 -54.82
N ASN A 2 -14.01 37.13 -54.87
CA ASN A 2 -15.15 37.60 -54.07
C ASN A 2 -15.11 37.17 -52.58
N ALA A 3 -15.43 38.11 -51.69
CA ALA A 3 -15.54 37.92 -50.23
C ALA A 3 -16.50 36.79 -49.80
N VAL A 4 -17.42 36.39 -50.69
CA VAL A 4 -18.34 35.27 -50.52
C VAL A 4 -17.59 33.92 -50.45
N TYR A 5 -16.48 33.76 -51.17
CA TYR A 5 -15.69 32.52 -51.17
C TYR A 5 -14.91 32.33 -49.86
N ARG A 6 -14.35 33.41 -49.29
CA ARG A 6 -13.67 33.38 -47.98
C ARG A 6 -14.60 33.00 -46.83
N ARG A 7 -15.86 33.49 -46.83
CA ARG A 7 -16.83 33.16 -45.76
C ARG A 7 -17.24 31.68 -45.77
N ARG A 8 -17.37 31.06 -46.95
CA ARG A 8 -17.67 29.61 -47.07
C ARG A 8 -16.49 28.70 -46.69
N LEU A 9 -15.25 29.13 -46.96
CA LEU A 9 -14.06 28.39 -46.53
C LEU A 9 -13.84 28.45 -45.02
N MET A 10 -14.10 29.61 -44.39
CA MET A 10 -13.98 29.75 -42.93
C MET A 10 -15.05 28.97 -42.16
N SER A 11 -16.29 28.87 -42.66
CA SER A 11 -17.35 28.10 -41.99
C SER A 11 -17.07 26.59 -42.03
N THR A 12 -16.54 26.08 -43.15
CA THR A 12 -16.22 24.66 -43.32
C THR A 12 -14.98 24.23 -42.53
N MET A 13 -13.99 25.12 -42.33
CA MET A 13 -12.85 24.87 -41.45
C MET A 13 -13.26 24.85 -39.96
N ALA A 14 -14.10 25.79 -39.53
CA ALA A 14 -14.58 25.85 -38.15
C ALA A 14 -15.41 24.61 -37.77
N GLN A 15 -16.28 24.16 -38.69
CA GLN A 15 -17.14 22.99 -38.50
C GLN A 15 -16.36 21.67 -38.46
N ARG A 16 -15.24 21.58 -39.18
CA ARG A 16 -14.33 20.43 -39.07
C ARG A 16 -13.57 20.46 -37.74
N CYS A 17 -13.08 21.62 -37.31
CA CYS A 17 -12.36 21.77 -36.04
C CYS A 17 -13.22 21.38 -34.82
N SER A 18 -14.49 21.76 -34.80
CA SER A 18 -15.42 21.39 -33.70
C SER A 18 -15.69 19.89 -33.62
N LEU A 19 -15.75 19.19 -34.77
CA LEU A 19 -15.95 17.74 -34.81
C LEU A 19 -14.73 16.98 -34.29
N TRP A 20 -13.51 17.46 -34.59
CA TRP A 20 -12.28 16.88 -34.07
C TRP A 20 -12.13 17.09 -32.56
N ILE A 21 -12.47 18.27 -32.04
CA ILE A 21 -12.42 18.55 -30.59
C ILE A 21 -13.43 17.67 -29.84
N ALA A 22 -14.66 17.53 -30.34
CA ALA A 22 -15.67 16.66 -29.73
C ALA A 22 -15.24 15.18 -29.71
N ALA A 23 -14.58 14.69 -30.78
CA ALA A 23 -14.05 13.34 -30.84
C ALA A 23 -12.95 13.09 -29.81
N ILE A 24 -12.05 14.06 -29.59
CA ILE A 24 -10.97 13.97 -28.59
C ILE A 24 -11.54 13.96 -27.16
N PHE A 25 -12.52 14.81 -26.87
CA PHE A 25 -13.17 14.79 -25.55
C PHE A 25 -13.91 13.46 -25.30
N CYS A 26 -14.56 12.89 -26.32
CA CYS A 26 -15.26 11.62 -26.21
C CYS A 26 -14.31 10.44 -25.92
N THR A 27 -13.15 10.39 -26.59
CA THR A 27 -12.16 9.32 -26.35
C THR A 27 -11.52 9.42 -24.96
N ILE A 28 -11.27 10.63 -24.47
CA ILE A 28 -10.75 10.85 -23.10
C ILE A 28 -11.80 10.43 -22.06
N LEU A 29 -13.07 10.77 -22.25
CA LEU A 29 -14.15 10.42 -21.32
C LEU A 29 -14.40 8.91 -21.27
N LEU A 30 -14.42 8.25 -22.43
CA LEU A 30 -14.57 6.79 -22.53
C LEU A 30 -13.37 6.06 -21.95
N GLY A 31 -12.15 6.53 -22.18
CA GLY A 31 -10.92 5.97 -21.61
C GLY A 31 -10.89 6.05 -20.08
N ALA A 32 -11.32 7.18 -19.50
CA ALA A 32 -11.41 7.34 -18.05
C ALA A 32 -12.45 6.39 -17.42
N LEU A 33 -13.57 6.13 -18.11
CA LEU A 33 -14.60 5.20 -17.65
C LEU A 33 -14.08 3.75 -17.63
N VAL A 34 -13.31 3.33 -18.65
CA VAL A 34 -12.71 1.98 -18.71
C VAL A 34 -11.67 1.79 -17.61
N ALA A 35 -10.85 2.81 -17.32
CA ALA A 35 -9.89 2.75 -16.22
C ALA A 35 -10.57 2.63 -14.84
N ALA A 36 -11.70 3.33 -14.63
CA ALA A 36 -12.48 3.23 -13.40
C ALA A 36 -13.13 1.85 -13.21
N ILE A 37 -13.60 1.22 -14.28
CA ILE A 37 -14.16 -0.14 -14.25
C ILE A 37 -13.07 -1.18 -13.97
N ALA A 38 -11.87 -1.01 -14.55
CA ALA A 38 -10.73 -1.90 -14.30
C ALA A 38 -10.19 -1.82 -12.86
N MET A 39 -10.32 -0.67 -12.19
CA MET A 39 -9.96 -0.53 -10.77
C MET A 39 -10.92 -1.26 -9.82
N MET A 40 -12.19 -1.50 -10.22
CA MET A 40 -13.16 -2.19 -9.36
C MET A 40 -13.05 -3.73 -9.41
N THR A 41 -12.31 -4.32 -10.34
CA THR A 41 -12.21 -5.79 -10.50
C THR A 41 -11.01 -6.43 -9.81
N PHE A 42 -10.20 -5.69 -9.06
CA PHE A 42 -9.03 -6.22 -8.31
C PHE A 42 -9.33 -6.55 -6.84
N ILE A 43 -10.54 -7.04 -6.53
CA ILE A 43 -10.88 -7.57 -5.20
C ILE A 43 -11.34 -9.02 -5.32
N LYS A 44 -10.38 -9.95 -5.28
CA LYS A 44 -10.48 -11.26 -4.61
C LYS A 44 -9.26 -12.09 -4.98
N ASP A 45 -8.29 -12.14 -4.09
CA ASP A 45 -7.70 -13.43 -3.74
C ASP A 45 -7.04 -13.36 -2.37
N SER A 46 -7.86 -13.39 -1.31
CA SER A 46 -7.37 -13.81 0.00
C SER A 46 -7.33 -15.34 -0.01
N THR A 47 -6.21 -15.87 -0.49
CA THR A 47 -5.91 -17.30 -0.51
C THR A 47 -6.08 -17.82 0.92
N THR A 48 -7.16 -18.54 1.17
CA THR A 48 -7.34 -19.26 2.43
C THR A 48 -6.38 -20.44 2.41
N SER A 49 -5.22 -20.31 3.07
CA SER A 49 -4.30 -21.43 3.26
C SER A 49 -5.03 -22.54 4.03
N THR A 50 -5.47 -23.57 3.31
CA THR A 50 -6.02 -24.79 3.90
C THR A 50 -4.83 -25.68 4.29
N SER A 51 -4.52 -25.75 5.57
CA SER A 51 -3.48 -26.67 6.08
C SER A 51 -3.97 -28.11 5.98
N THR A 52 -3.37 -28.88 5.07
CA THR A 52 -3.53 -30.34 4.99
C THR A 52 -2.79 -31.00 6.15
N THR A 53 -3.51 -31.74 7.00
CA THR A 53 -2.92 -32.60 8.03
C THR A 53 -2.26 -33.81 7.37
N THR A 54 -0.92 -33.85 7.35
CA THR A 54 -0.18 -35.06 7.00
C THR A 54 0.13 -35.85 8.27
N THR A 55 -0.55 -36.98 8.46
CA THR A 55 -0.18 -37.96 9.49
C THR A 55 0.96 -38.83 8.96
N THR A 56 2.18 -38.58 9.43
CA THR A 56 3.32 -39.48 9.20
C THR A 56 3.51 -40.37 10.43
N THR A 57 3.18 -41.65 10.31
CA THR A 57 3.51 -42.67 11.32
C THR A 57 5.00 -43.01 11.19
N GLN A 58 5.82 -42.63 12.16
CA GLN A 58 7.17 -43.17 12.33
C GLN A 58 7.28 -43.92 13.66
N THR A 59 7.74 -45.16 13.59
CA THR A 59 8.06 -46.04 14.72
C THR A 59 9.55 -45.90 15.05
N GLN A 60 9.89 -45.64 16.33
CA GLN A 60 10.95 -46.31 17.13
C GLN A 60 11.57 -45.38 18.20
N GLY A 61 11.56 -45.85 19.45
CA GLY A 61 12.22 -45.24 20.62
C GLY A 61 11.22 -44.71 21.66
N ASN A 62 11.54 -44.76 22.96
CA ASN A 62 10.68 -44.18 24.00
C ASN A 62 10.64 -42.65 23.84
N ILE A 63 9.64 -42.16 23.11
CA ILE A 63 9.36 -40.73 22.94
C ILE A 63 8.09 -40.45 23.75
N THR A 64 8.18 -39.58 24.75
CA THR A 64 6.99 -38.95 25.31
C THR A 64 6.25 -38.31 24.14
N ASN A 65 5.08 -38.84 23.78
CA ASN A 65 4.26 -38.35 22.67
C ASN A 65 3.82 -36.92 22.99
N THR A 66 4.64 -35.93 22.66
CA THR A 66 4.25 -34.53 22.71
C THR A 66 3.30 -34.31 21.55
N THR A 67 2.00 -34.31 21.85
CA THR A 67 0.95 -33.98 20.89
C THR A 67 1.16 -32.55 20.42
N VAL A 68 1.81 -32.36 19.27
CA VAL A 68 1.99 -31.03 18.68
C VAL A 68 0.64 -30.57 18.16
N THR A 69 0.00 -29.66 18.88
CA THR A 69 -1.28 -29.07 18.47
C THR A 69 -0.99 -27.99 17.43
N SER A 70 -1.20 -28.29 16.15
CA SER A 70 -1.11 -27.30 15.08
C SER A 70 -2.31 -26.34 15.19
N SER A 71 -2.04 -25.07 15.48
CA SER A 71 -3.07 -24.03 15.51
C SER A 71 -3.24 -23.41 14.12
N LYS A 72 -4.48 -23.09 13.73
CA LYS A 72 -4.79 -22.49 12.44
C LYS A 72 -4.21 -21.07 12.40
N ILE A 73 -3.24 -20.85 11.53
CA ILE A 73 -2.61 -19.54 11.36
C ILE A 73 -3.54 -18.61 10.58
N TYR A 74 -3.76 -17.40 11.10
CA TYR A 74 -4.39 -16.31 10.38
C TYR A 74 -3.36 -15.20 10.14
N TYR A 75 -3.29 -14.70 8.92
CA TYR A 75 -2.36 -13.63 8.54
C TYR A 75 -3.06 -12.57 7.70
N CYS A 76 -2.59 -11.34 7.81
CA CYS A 76 -3.06 -10.21 7.02
C CYS A 76 -1.95 -9.15 6.96
N GLY A 77 -1.89 -8.38 5.88
CA GLY A 77 -0.80 -7.42 5.67
C GLY A 77 -1.24 -6.23 4.84
N GLY A 78 -0.37 -5.23 4.75
CA GLY A 78 -0.66 -4.02 4.00
C GLY A 78 0.55 -3.11 3.83
N ILE A 79 0.29 -1.98 3.19
CA ILE A 79 1.25 -0.92 2.94
C ILE A 79 0.66 0.38 3.49
N SER A 80 1.41 1.10 4.32
CA SER A 80 0.96 2.37 4.88
C SER A 80 1.00 3.49 3.83
N ASN A 81 0.23 4.55 4.07
CA ASN A 81 0.33 5.76 3.26
C ASN A 81 1.50 6.62 3.78
N PHE A 82 2.44 6.96 2.89
CA PHE A 82 3.62 7.77 3.21
C PHE A 82 3.29 9.17 3.74
N THR A 83 2.09 9.70 3.48
CA THR A 83 1.67 11.01 4.01
C THR A 83 1.26 10.98 5.49
N ARG A 84 1.34 9.82 6.16
CA ARG A 84 0.92 9.65 7.57
C ARG A 84 2.05 9.77 8.58
N TRP A 85 3.26 10.15 8.16
CA TRP A 85 4.35 10.44 9.08
C TRP A 85 4.04 11.68 9.92
N ASN A 86 4.39 11.61 11.20
CA ASN A 86 4.27 12.71 12.15
C ASN A 86 5.63 12.98 12.78
N LEU A 87 5.88 14.23 13.17
CA LEU A 87 7.12 14.62 13.84
C LEU A 87 7.25 13.93 15.22
N TYR A 88 8.43 13.40 15.51
CA TYR A 88 8.76 12.82 16.81
C TYR A 88 10.12 13.33 17.32
N SER A 89 10.15 13.90 18.53
CA SER A 89 11.37 14.49 19.09
C SER A 89 12.00 15.51 18.12
N SER A 90 13.30 15.81 18.23
CA SER A 90 14.03 16.71 17.34
C SER A 90 14.48 16.08 16.02
N ASN A 91 14.63 14.75 15.98
CA ASN A 91 15.31 14.03 14.90
C ASN A 91 14.61 12.76 14.41
N GLY A 92 13.35 12.54 14.82
CA GLY A 92 12.62 11.34 14.46
C GLY A 92 11.25 11.63 13.86
N LEU A 93 10.66 10.58 13.30
CA LEU A 93 9.28 10.54 12.85
C LEU A 93 8.59 9.34 13.48
N TYR A 94 7.27 9.40 13.55
CA TYR A 94 6.46 8.26 13.95
C TYR A 94 5.23 8.10 13.07
N MET A 95 4.72 6.88 12.99
CA MET A 95 3.48 6.56 12.28
C MET A 95 2.71 5.52 13.07
N ASN A 96 1.42 5.79 13.28
CA ASN A 96 0.49 4.78 13.75
C ASN A 96 -0.14 4.07 12.54
N ILE A 97 0.07 2.76 12.48
CA ILE A 97 -0.44 1.87 11.45
C ILE A 97 -1.78 1.32 11.94
N ASP A 98 -2.83 1.59 11.15
CA ASP A 98 -4.17 1.06 11.36
C ASP A 98 -4.29 -0.30 10.66
N THR A 99 -4.66 -1.32 11.42
CA THR A 99 -4.82 -2.71 10.97
C THR A 99 -6.26 -3.21 11.13
N THR A 100 -7.22 -2.31 11.40
CA THR A 100 -8.64 -2.65 11.61
C THR A 100 -9.24 -3.46 10.46
N THR A 101 -8.81 -3.23 9.22
CA THR A 101 -9.26 -3.97 8.02
C THR A 101 -9.00 -5.47 8.09
N CYS A 102 -8.02 -5.90 8.88
CA CYS A 102 -7.70 -7.32 9.08
C CYS A 102 -8.55 -8.00 10.14
N SER A 103 -9.33 -7.26 10.94
CA SER A 103 -10.26 -7.85 11.93
C SER A 103 -9.63 -8.93 12.84
N PHE A 104 -8.39 -8.69 13.31
CA PHE A 104 -7.70 -9.67 14.17
C PHE A 104 -8.46 -9.90 15.49
N ASN A 105 -8.53 -11.16 15.92
CA ASN A 105 -9.22 -11.54 17.16
C ASN A 105 -8.33 -11.36 18.42
N SER A 106 -7.01 -11.35 18.23
CA SER A 106 -5.98 -11.13 19.26
C SER A 106 -4.91 -10.20 18.71
N THR A 107 -4.01 -9.69 19.56
CA THR A 107 -2.88 -8.87 19.10
C THR A 107 -1.93 -9.74 18.24
N PRO A 108 -1.73 -9.41 16.95
CA PRO A 108 -0.84 -10.17 16.08
C PRO A 108 0.63 -9.98 16.44
N LEU A 109 1.44 -10.96 16.03
CA LEU A 109 2.85 -10.73 15.80
C LEU A 109 2.99 -9.92 14.51
N TYR A 110 3.36 -8.65 14.64
CA TYR A 110 3.62 -7.80 13.49
C TYR A 110 5.07 -7.91 13.04
N PHE A 111 5.26 -7.80 11.73
CA PHE A 111 6.55 -7.70 11.05
C PHE A 111 6.48 -6.51 10.11
N THR A 112 7.53 -5.71 10.04
CA THR A 112 7.56 -4.51 9.19
C THR A 112 8.82 -4.43 8.36
N SER A 113 8.70 -3.76 7.22
CA SER A 113 9.83 -3.31 6.41
C SER A 113 9.57 -1.89 5.93
N MET A 114 10.64 -1.17 5.60
CA MET A 114 10.55 0.14 4.96
C MET A 114 10.45 -0.02 3.45
N GLY A 115 9.57 0.76 2.82
CA GLY A 115 9.47 0.95 1.38
C GLY A 115 9.61 2.43 1.02
N GLY A 116 9.77 2.73 -0.27
CA GLY A 116 9.83 4.08 -0.83
C GLY A 116 10.52 4.06 -2.19
N ASN A 117 10.88 5.23 -2.69
CA ASN A 117 11.57 5.41 -3.96
C ASN A 117 13.08 5.62 -3.83
N ASP A 118 13.55 6.15 -2.70
CA ASP A 118 14.97 6.39 -2.44
C ASP A 118 15.26 6.44 -0.92
N GLU A 119 16.54 6.47 -0.56
CA GLU A 119 17.03 6.94 0.74
C GLU A 119 16.63 6.09 1.97
N GLN A 120 16.03 4.91 1.79
CA GLN A 120 15.55 4.09 2.92
C GLN A 120 16.68 3.40 3.69
N TRP A 121 17.85 3.23 3.07
CA TRP A 121 18.98 2.45 3.59
C TRP A 121 19.63 3.05 4.84
N PHE A 122 19.45 4.35 5.08
CA PHE A 122 19.98 5.05 6.26
C PHE A 122 18.92 5.30 7.35
N LEU A 123 17.72 4.76 7.17
CA LEU A 123 16.67 4.80 8.18
C LEU A 123 16.89 3.71 9.22
N ALA A 124 16.51 3.98 10.46
CA ALA A 124 16.57 3.03 11.56
C ALA A 124 15.31 3.13 12.44
N GLY A 125 15.03 2.07 13.20
CA GLY A 125 13.88 2.00 14.11
C GLY A 125 12.56 1.55 13.47
N TYR A 126 12.45 1.55 12.14
CA TYR A 126 11.20 1.22 11.44
C TYR A 126 10.72 -0.24 11.61
N THR A 127 11.58 -1.12 12.14
CA THR A 127 11.25 -2.51 12.51
C THR A 127 10.87 -2.67 13.99
N ALA A 128 11.02 -1.62 14.79
CA ALA A 128 10.65 -1.65 16.21
C ALA A 128 9.16 -1.31 16.37
N ILE A 129 8.38 -2.32 16.75
CA ILE A 129 6.92 -2.24 16.91
C ILE A 129 6.56 -1.88 18.35
N TYR A 130 5.85 -0.76 18.53
CA TYR A 130 5.40 -0.24 19.83
C TYR A 130 3.88 -0.28 19.95
N ALA A 131 3.41 -0.48 21.19
CA ALA A 131 1.98 -0.41 21.54
C ALA A 131 1.08 -1.23 20.60
N ALA A 132 1.52 -2.44 20.23
CA ALA A 132 0.78 -3.32 19.34
C ALA A 132 -0.55 -3.75 19.97
N THR A 133 -1.62 -3.66 19.19
CA THR A 133 -2.96 -4.14 19.50
C THR A 133 -3.51 -4.90 18.30
N LYS A 134 -4.72 -5.47 18.44
CA LYS A 134 -5.45 -6.11 17.35
C LYS A 134 -5.90 -5.16 16.22
N VAL A 135 -5.85 -3.85 16.45
CA VAL A 135 -6.32 -2.83 15.49
C VAL A 135 -5.25 -1.84 15.05
N SER A 136 -4.10 -1.81 15.71
CA SER A 136 -3.03 -0.88 15.36
C SER A 136 -1.70 -1.23 15.99
N PHE A 137 -0.63 -0.62 15.49
CA PHE A 137 0.66 -0.52 16.17
C PHE A 137 1.36 0.78 15.77
N THR A 138 2.39 1.19 16.52
CA THR A 138 3.14 2.41 16.25
C THR A 138 4.59 2.08 15.91
N ILE A 139 5.12 2.76 14.90
CA ILE A 139 6.52 2.71 14.49
C ILE A 139 7.14 4.09 14.72
N TYR A 140 8.38 4.08 15.19
CA TYR A 140 9.23 5.26 15.27
C TYR A 140 10.44 5.06 14.36
N MET A 141 10.90 6.11 13.71
CA MET A 141 12.12 6.06 12.92
C MET A 141 12.98 7.28 13.09
N ILE A 142 14.27 7.09 12.87
CA ILE A 142 15.30 8.13 12.77
C ILE A 142 16.08 7.93 11.47
N SER A 143 16.80 8.95 11.04
CA SER A 143 17.72 8.89 9.90
C SER A 143 19.15 9.20 10.36
N SER A 144 20.14 8.45 9.87
CA SER A 144 21.55 8.80 10.10
C SER A 144 22.03 9.96 9.24
N ASN A 145 21.32 10.28 8.14
CA ASN A 145 21.67 11.37 7.24
C ASN A 145 20.96 12.69 7.59
N GLN A 146 19.88 12.61 8.37
CA GLN A 146 19.02 13.77 8.65
C GLN A 146 18.72 13.89 10.15
N SER A 147 19.32 14.89 10.80
CA SER A 147 19.17 15.14 12.24
C SER A 147 18.01 16.06 12.61
N ASN A 148 17.37 16.70 11.62
CA ASN A 148 16.21 17.57 11.80
C ASN A 148 14.94 16.89 11.29
N ASN A 149 13.96 16.71 12.17
CA ASN A 149 12.70 16.02 11.89
C ASN A 149 11.82 16.69 10.81
N VAL A 150 11.85 18.02 10.65
CA VAL A 150 11.05 18.75 9.64
C VAL A 150 11.58 18.47 8.24
N LEU A 151 12.90 18.51 8.09
CA LEU A 151 13.56 18.13 6.85
C LEU A 151 13.35 16.64 6.55
N MET A 152 13.45 15.78 7.58
CA MET A 152 13.18 14.34 7.44
C MET A 152 11.74 14.06 7.01
N LEU A 153 10.75 14.82 7.51
CA LEU A 153 9.35 14.72 7.08
C LEU A 153 9.17 15.15 5.63
N SER A 154 9.93 16.15 5.19
CA SER A 154 9.90 16.58 3.78
C SER A 154 10.50 15.51 2.87
N SER A 155 11.62 14.90 3.25
CA SER A 155 12.21 13.76 2.53
C SER A 155 11.27 12.56 2.50
N SER A 156 10.60 12.25 3.61
CA SER A 156 9.66 11.10 3.64
C SER A 156 8.51 11.24 2.64
N TYR A 157 8.10 12.47 2.33
CA TYR A 157 7.10 12.73 1.28
C TYR A 157 7.71 12.71 -0.13
N ALA A 158 8.91 13.25 -0.32
CA ALA A 158 9.60 13.24 -1.60
C ALA A 158 9.92 11.80 -2.06
N ASP A 159 10.43 11.00 -1.14
CA ASP A 159 10.86 9.62 -1.38
C ASP A 159 9.76 8.60 -1.10
N GLN A 160 8.57 9.07 -0.72
CA GLN A 160 7.37 8.26 -0.47
C GLN A 160 7.64 7.13 0.53
N TRP A 161 8.34 7.41 1.63
CA TRP A 161 8.66 6.41 2.63
C TRP A 161 7.38 5.84 3.24
N ASN A 162 7.17 4.54 3.08
CA ASN A 162 6.00 3.83 3.57
C ASN A 162 6.42 2.61 4.38
N VAL A 163 5.53 2.12 5.24
CA VAL A 163 5.75 0.91 6.04
C VAL A 163 4.97 -0.23 5.42
N ASN A 164 5.68 -1.25 4.94
CA ASN A 164 5.08 -2.54 4.60
C ASN A 164 4.93 -3.34 5.88
N TRP A 165 3.83 -4.05 6.06
CA TRP A 165 3.59 -4.80 7.29
C TRP A 165 2.82 -6.10 7.07
N LEU A 166 3.07 -7.06 7.97
CA LEU A 166 2.39 -8.35 8.06
C LEU A 166 2.05 -8.62 9.53
N GLY A 167 0.82 -9.03 9.82
CA GLY A 167 0.38 -9.50 11.13
C GLY A 167 -0.01 -10.97 11.09
N ILE A 168 0.42 -11.75 12.09
CA ILE A 168 0.16 -13.19 12.21
C ILE A 168 -0.44 -13.51 13.59
N THR A 169 -1.52 -14.30 13.63
CA THR A 169 -2.14 -14.85 14.85
C THR A 169 -2.29 -16.38 14.74
N TYR A 170 -2.36 -17.07 15.88
CA TYR A 170 -2.52 -18.53 16.01
C TYR A 170 -3.81 -18.89 16.75
#